data_AF-A0A397SL19-F1
#
_entry.id   AF-A0A397SL19-F1
#
_cell.length_a   1.000
_cell.length_b   1.000
_cell.length_c   1.000
_cell.angle_alpha   90.00
_cell.angle_beta   90.00
_cell.angle_gamma   90.00
#
_symmetry.space_group_name_H-M   'P 1'
#
loop_
_entity.id
_entity.type
_entity.pdbx_description
1 polymer ?
#
loop_
_entity_poly.entity_id
_entity_poly.type
_entity_poly.pdbx_seq_one_letter_code
_entity_poly.pdbx_strand_id
1 'polypeptide(L)'
;MECEFSYQSLNFIQGHCLATQIPPEIFINICQDLPPIDLLSLARVCKKFYQYLCSTNSTTTQEIWKNSRLTFLPFVQMAPPEGMMELQYVKLVTERGCQFCKKPRIRKVYWAFLVRCCRKCLEDRTIRLDQVRHHLHSPNLIPDDFLCGLTFTTGFYKSGWDRSPKHRPANLYWIQDVHKTYDEFIKLDVNERKEWVKRKREEGKRKMDEVVKREIEHENEYWTKTMENSKKRDDRASMIDNLIRREKNEYGFPRFKMSIVEQCMTYNKAMMSTSTNSFTERAWIGFRNKLIPEYNQLFTSLKLQRQETERHLSIDVAIQTRQMDIVKTVFELLRPENDQNQFNVQQSSSSSDSNNNSDDVDNKDQINTRVNFVFESSLIKYLPWCPSFRNPPFLNKDPRILWDDDFLMSVLIPQLREEALYLKNYPAPIETVCGAFLHGGFNNKRIFGCKLCNCNSQNPTQLYSFFEIRLHLTKGEHKVRMINDDSMIEVYPSLAKSTNNNTNPGQIFPRNKPEVFFAAGFNCNLICNLLN
;
A
#
# COMPACT_ATOMS: atom_id res chain seq x y z
N MET A 1 37.59 -45.88 -6.10
CA MET A 1 37.96 -45.67 -7.52
C MET A 1 38.62 -44.31 -7.58
N GLU A 2 39.95 -44.33 -7.45
CA GLU A 2 40.81 -43.15 -7.55
C GLU A 2 40.86 -42.73 -9.01
N CYS A 3 40.57 -41.46 -9.29
CA CYS A 3 40.78 -40.88 -10.61
C CYS A 3 41.98 -39.94 -10.50
N GLU A 4 43.12 -40.40 -11.01
CA GLU A 4 44.31 -39.59 -11.25
C GLU A 4 43.99 -38.51 -12.29
N PHE A 5 44.19 -37.24 -11.92
CA PHE A 5 44.23 -36.13 -12.88
C PHE A 5 45.69 -35.82 -13.20
N SER A 6 46.07 -36.11 -14.45
CA SER A 6 47.36 -35.74 -15.05
C SER A 6 47.45 -34.21 -15.21
N TYR A 7 48.45 -33.60 -14.58
CA TYR A 7 48.83 -32.21 -14.80
C TYR A 7 49.86 -32.12 -15.93
N GLN A 8 49.42 -31.81 -17.15
CA GLN A 8 50.33 -31.28 -18.17
C GLN A 8 50.46 -29.77 -18.03
N SER A 9 51.66 -29.37 -17.63
CA SER A 9 52.38 -28.13 -17.97
C SER A 9 51.55 -26.95 -18.45
N LEU A 10 51.10 -26.11 -17.51
CA LEU A 10 50.71 -24.72 -17.75
C LEU A 10 51.86 -23.80 -17.31
N ASN A 11 52.31 -22.97 -18.25
CA ASN A 11 53.33 -21.94 -18.07
C ASN A 11 53.05 -21.07 -16.83
N PHE A 12 54.05 -20.99 -15.95
CA PHE A 12 54.07 -20.18 -14.74
C PHE A 12 54.08 -18.69 -15.12
N ILE A 13 52.91 -18.04 -15.14
CA ILE A 13 52.83 -16.59 -14.95
C ILE A 13 52.62 -16.39 -13.45
N GLN A 14 53.71 -16.13 -12.74
CA GLN A 14 53.72 -15.89 -11.30
C GLN A 14 53.18 -14.48 -11.03
N GLY A 15 51.86 -14.32 -11.06
CA GLY A 15 51.20 -13.14 -10.51
C GLY A 15 51.40 -13.11 -9.00
N HIS A 16 52.23 -12.19 -8.51
CA HIS A 16 52.41 -12.00 -7.07
C HIS A 16 51.12 -11.51 -6.43
N CYS A 17 50.43 -12.37 -5.68
CA CYS A 17 49.24 -11.97 -4.92
C CYS A 17 49.66 -11.16 -3.69
N LEU A 18 49.51 -9.83 -3.77
CA LEU A 18 49.79 -8.89 -2.67
C LEU A 18 49.12 -9.30 -1.35
N ALA A 19 47.91 -9.86 -1.41
CA ALA A 19 47.17 -10.30 -0.24
C ALA A 19 47.87 -11.46 0.52
N THR A 20 48.74 -12.22 -0.14
CA THR A 20 49.55 -13.26 0.52
C THR A 20 50.83 -12.72 1.16
N GLN A 21 51.20 -11.46 0.87
CA GLN A 21 52.33 -10.76 1.49
C GLN A 21 51.92 -9.96 2.73
N ILE A 22 50.61 -9.78 2.96
CA ILE A 22 50.07 -9.14 4.16
C ILE A 22 50.48 -9.96 5.41
N PRO A 23 50.99 -9.30 6.47
CA PRO A 23 51.25 -9.95 7.76
C PRO A 23 50.00 -10.67 8.28
N PRO A 24 50.13 -11.85 8.91
CA PRO A 24 49.00 -12.62 9.41
C PRO A 24 48.04 -11.80 10.28
N GLU A 25 48.55 -10.90 11.11
CA GLU A 25 47.80 -10.07 12.05
C GLU A 25 46.89 -9.08 11.33
N ILE A 26 47.41 -8.41 10.30
CA ILE A 26 46.63 -7.47 9.48
C ILE A 26 45.58 -8.25 8.66
N PHE A 27 45.94 -9.42 8.16
CA PHE A 27 45.00 -10.30 7.46
C PHE A 27 43.84 -10.75 8.37
N ILE A 28 44.14 -11.11 9.62
CA ILE A 28 43.14 -11.48 10.63
C ILE A 28 42.19 -10.31 10.90
N ASN A 29 42.70 -9.10 11.10
CA ASN A 29 41.88 -7.91 11.31
C ASN A 29 40.93 -7.66 10.13
N ILE A 30 41.43 -7.76 8.89
CA ILE A 30 40.57 -7.66 7.70
C ILE A 30 39.47 -8.73 7.74
N CYS A 31 39.80 -9.97 8.09
CA CYS A 31 38.84 -11.07 8.12
C CYS A 31 37.74 -10.90 9.19
N GLN A 32 38.00 -10.21 10.29
CA GLN A 32 37.00 -9.98 11.34
C GLN A 32 35.83 -9.10 10.85
N ASP A 33 36.08 -8.26 9.84
CA ASP A 33 35.09 -7.34 9.25
C ASP A 33 34.45 -7.87 7.95
N LEU A 34 34.66 -9.15 7.63
CA LEU A 34 34.07 -9.77 6.43
C LEU A 34 32.83 -10.61 6.76
N PRO A 35 31.79 -10.58 5.91
CA PRO A 35 30.67 -11.50 6.00
C PRO A 35 31.10 -12.98 5.87
N PRO A 36 30.38 -13.92 6.51
CA PRO A 36 30.78 -15.32 6.50
C PRO A 36 30.89 -15.94 5.09
N ILE A 37 30.07 -15.49 4.13
CA ILE A 37 30.12 -15.98 2.75
C ILE A 37 31.42 -15.58 2.03
N ASP A 38 31.94 -14.40 2.36
CA ASP A 38 33.17 -13.88 1.77
C ASP A 38 34.37 -14.58 2.41
N LEU A 39 34.34 -14.82 3.73
CA LEU A 39 35.34 -15.64 4.41
C LEU A 39 35.40 -17.08 3.86
N LEU A 40 34.24 -17.70 3.60
CA LEU A 40 34.18 -19.03 2.98
C LEU A 40 34.76 -19.03 1.56
N SER A 41 34.58 -17.93 0.84
CA SER A 41 35.13 -17.76 -0.50
C SER A 41 36.65 -17.54 -0.42
N LEU A 42 37.11 -16.70 0.50
CA LEU A 42 38.52 -16.40 0.75
C LEU A 42 39.31 -17.65 1.17
N ALA A 43 38.72 -18.50 2.02
CA ALA A 43 39.29 -19.78 2.41
C ALA A 43 39.54 -20.73 1.22
N ARG A 44 38.86 -20.53 0.09
CA ARG A 44 39.01 -21.34 -1.14
C ARG A 44 40.01 -20.73 -2.14
N VAL A 45 40.54 -19.54 -1.89
CA VAL A 45 41.43 -18.84 -2.82
C VAL A 45 42.84 -19.44 -2.85
N CYS A 46 43.47 -19.67 -1.70
CA CYS A 46 44.81 -20.23 -1.63
C CYS A 46 45.06 -21.02 -0.32
N LYS A 47 46.11 -21.85 -0.33
CA LYS A 47 46.48 -22.70 0.82
C LYS A 47 46.76 -21.88 2.10
N LYS A 48 47.38 -20.71 1.97
CA LYS A 48 47.72 -19.83 3.11
C LYS A 48 46.46 -19.31 3.81
N PHE A 49 45.49 -18.81 3.05
CA PHE A 49 44.21 -18.34 3.61
C PHE A 49 43.38 -19.50 4.19
N TYR A 50 43.41 -20.67 3.54
CA TYR A 50 42.80 -21.87 4.08
C TYR A 50 43.38 -22.22 5.46
N GLN A 51 44.70 -22.19 5.61
CA GLN A 51 45.35 -22.47 6.91
C GLN A 51 44.91 -21.48 7.99
N TYR A 52 44.79 -20.19 7.68
CA TYR A 52 44.36 -19.18 8.65
C TYR A 52 42.88 -19.28 9.01
N LEU A 53 42.02 -19.57 8.04
CA LEU A 53 40.56 -19.54 8.21
C LEU A 53 39.94 -20.90 8.55
N CYS A 54 40.66 -22.00 8.38
CA CYS A 54 40.15 -23.36 8.61
C CYS A 54 40.96 -24.19 9.59
N SER A 55 41.88 -23.57 10.35
CA SER A 55 42.58 -24.25 11.44
C SER A 55 41.61 -24.62 12.57
N THR A 56 41.50 -25.92 12.87
CA THR A 56 40.50 -26.45 13.81
C THR A 56 40.81 -26.15 15.27
N ASN A 57 42.09 -25.95 15.60
CA ASN A 57 42.55 -25.81 16.99
C ASN A 57 42.97 -24.37 17.35
N SER A 58 42.79 -23.42 16.43
CA SER A 58 43.16 -22.02 16.67
C SER A 58 42.00 -21.25 17.29
N THR A 59 42.23 -20.67 18.48
CA THR A 59 41.33 -19.70 19.13
C THR A 59 41.05 -18.51 18.23
N THR A 60 42.08 -17.98 17.56
CA THR A 60 41.95 -16.87 16.61
C THR A 60 41.01 -17.20 15.45
N THR A 61 41.11 -18.40 14.87
CA THR A 61 40.19 -18.82 13.81
C THR A 61 38.75 -18.87 14.32
N GLN A 62 38.50 -19.38 15.53
CA GLN A 62 37.16 -19.38 16.13
C GLN A 62 36.63 -17.95 16.34
N GLU A 63 37.47 -17.03 16.82
CA GLU A 63 37.10 -15.63 17.03
C GLU A 63 36.73 -14.91 15.73
N ILE A 64 37.47 -15.13 14.63
CA ILE A 64 37.14 -14.57 13.31
C ILE A 64 35.73 -14.98 12.90
N TRP A 65 35.42 -16.29 12.95
CA TRP A 65 34.11 -16.79 12.56
C TRP A 65 32.99 -16.35 13.51
N LYS A 66 33.26 -16.30 14.82
CA LYS A 66 32.32 -15.81 15.82
C LYS A 66 31.98 -14.34 15.58
N ASN A 67 32.98 -13.49 15.41
CA ASN A 67 32.78 -12.05 15.16
C ASN A 67 32.03 -11.83 13.85
N SER A 68 32.44 -12.49 12.78
CA SER A 68 31.75 -12.45 11.49
C SER A 68 30.29 -12.89 11.60
N ARG A 69 30.00 -13.98 12.32
CA ARG A 69 28.63 -14.45 12.58
C ARG A 69 27.81 -13.41 13.33
N LEU A 70 28.30 -12.92 14.48
CA LEU A 70 27.55 -12.00 15.33
C LEU A 70 27.28 -10.66 14.64
N THR A 71 28.24 -10.16 13.85
CA THR A 71 28.13 -8.89 13.13
C THR A 71 27.22 -8.99 11.90
N PHE A 72 27.35 -10.04 11.08
CA PHE A 72 26.70 -10.10 9.76
C PHE A 72 25.50 -11.05 9.68
N LEU A 73 25.29 -11.91 10.69
CA LEU A 73 24.14 -12.80 10.80
C LEU A 73 23.31 -12.41 12.03
N PRO A 74 22.53 -11.31 11.97
CA PRO A 74 21.78 -10.79 13.13
C PRO A 74 20.79 -11.78 13.74
N PHE A 75 20.40 -12.81 12.99
CA PHE A 75 19.49 -13.86 13.44
C PHE A 75 20.17 -15.21 13.72
N VAL A 76 21.49 -15.22 13.91
CA VAL A 76 22.25 -16.40 14.35
C VAL A 76 23.12 -15.98 15.53
N GLN A 77 22.49 -15.63 16.65
CA GLN A 77 23.14 -15.08 17.84
C GLN A 77 23.55 -16.18 18.81
N MET A 78 22.78 -17.26 18.90
CA MET A 78 23.14 -18.41 19.72
C MET A 78 24.52 -18.96 19.34
N ALA A 79 25.34 -19.27 20.36
CA ALA A 79 26.64 -19.91 20.17
C ALA A 79 26.52 -21.24 19.40
N PRO A 80 27.60 -21.78 18.82
CA PRO A 80 27.57 -23.11 18.22
C PRO A 80 27.03 -24.17 19.22
N PRO A 81 26.27 -25.17 18.73
CA PRO A 81 25.89 -26.32 19.55
C PRO A 81 27.10 -27.01 20.19
N GLU A 82 26.87 -27.70 21.30
CA GLU A 82 27.94 -28.44 21.99
C GLU A 82 28.66 -29.40 21.04
N GLY A 83 30.00 -29.34 21.02
CA GLY A 83 30.84 -30.14 20.12
C GLY A 83 30.96 -29.62 18.67
N MET A 84 30.34 -28.48 18.34
CA MET A 84 30.45 -27.84 17.02
C MET A 84 31.35 -26.61 17.06
N MET A 85 32.26 -26.49 16.11
CA MET A 85 33.09 -25.29 15.93
C MET A 85 32.34 -24.17 15.18
N GLU A 86 32.76 -22.91 15.36
CA GLU A 86 32.16 -21.75 14.68
C GLU A 86 32.16 -21.89 13.15
N LEU A 87 33.26 -22.35 12.54
CA LEU A 87 33.31 -22.61 11.09
C LEU A 87 32.26 -23.64 10.64
N GLN A 88 32.06 -24.72 11.40
CA GLN A 88 31.08 -25.75 11.07
C GLN A 88 29.67 -25.20 11.19
N TYR A 89 29.43 -24.42 12.24
CA TYR A 89 28.15 -23.78 12.50
C TYR A 89 27.80 -22.76 11.41
N VAL A 90 28.74 -21.88 11.08
CA VAL A 90 28.63 -20.94 9.96
C VAL A 90 28.36 -21.68 8.65
N LYS A 91 29.12 -22.75 8.35
CA LYS A 91 28.86 -23.56 7.15
C LYS A 91 27.46 -24.15 7.14
N LEU A 92 26.95 -24.63 8.28
CA LEU A 92 25.62 -25.22 8.40
C LEU A 92 24.50 -24.21 8.08
N VAL A 93 24.64 -22.96 8.52
CA VAL A 93 23.60 -21.92 8.34
C VAL A 93 23.74 -21.14 7.03
N THR A 94 24.96 -20.92 6.53
CA THR A 94 25.20 -20.03 5.38
C THR A 94 25.30 -20.75 4.04
N GLU A 95 25.93 -21.92 3.99
CA GLU A 95 26.10 -22.63 2.71
C GLU A 95 24.76 -23.16 2.19
N ARG A 96 24.70 -23.37 0.88
CA ARG A 96 23.51 -23.90 0.21
C ARG A 96 23.75 -25.31 -0.28
N GLY A 97 22.71 -26.13 -0.19
CA GLY A 97 22.69 -27.48 -0.73
C GLY A 97 22.70 -28.56 0.35
N CYS A 98 22.25 -29.75 -0.03
CA CYS A 98 22.18 -30.90 0.88
C CYS A 98 23.59 -31.38 1.24
N GLN A 99 23.89 -31.59 2.52
CA GLN A 99 25.20 -32.09 2.95
C GLN A 99 25.49 -33.50 2.44
N PHE A 100 24.45 -34.30 2.21
CA PHE A 100 24.56 -35.70 1.75
C PHE A 100 24.60 -35.81 0.22
N CYS A 101 23.50 -35.50 -0.47
CA CYS A 101 23.40 -35.70 -1.91
C CYS A 101 23.85 -34.49 -2.75
N LYS A 102 24.33 -33.41 -2.11
CA LYS A 102 24.78 -32.16 -2.76
C LYS A 102 23.73 -31.46 -3.63
N LYS A 103 22.46 -31.86 -3.56
CA LYS A 103 21.33 -31.18 -4.25
C LYS A 103 21.38 -29.68 -3.92
N PRO A 104 21.40 -28.78 -4.93
CA PRO A 104 21.60 -27.35 -4.72
C PRO A 104 20.38 -26.68 -4.08
N ARG A 105 20.55 -25.41 -3.65
CA ARG A 105 19.49 -24.51 -3.13
C ARG A 105 18.73 -24.99 -1.88
N ILE A 106 19.20 -26.04 -1.21
CA ILE A 106 18.66 -26.45 0.10
C ILE A 106 19.19 -25.49 1.18
N ARG A 107 18.29 -24.92 1.97
CA ARG A 107 18.61 -24.04 3.11
C ARG A 107 18.12 -24.57 4.46
N LYS A 108 17.16 -25.50 4.45
CA LYS A 108 16.55 -26.01 5.69
C LYS A 108 17.57 -26.80 6.51
N VAL A 109 17.81 -26.31 7.73
CA VAL A 109 18.56 -27.00 8.77
C VAL A 109 17.55 -27.74 9.66
N TYR A 110 17.84 -29.00 9.97
CA TYR A 110 17.11 -29.77 10.97
C TYR A 110 17.91 -29.72 12.26
N TRP A 111 17.57 -28.77 13.14
CA TRP A 111 18.33 -28.49 14.36
C TRP A 111 18.38 -29.69 15.32
N ALA A 112 17.34 -30.53 15.33
CA ALA A 112 17.34 -31.81 16.05
C ALA A 112 18.53 -32.71 15.71
N PHE A 113 19.05 -32.63 14.47
CA PHE A 113 20.14 -33.49 14.00
C PHE A 113 21.38 -32.69 13.59
N LEU A 114 21.34 -31.35 13.68
CA LEU A 114 22.39 -30.44 13.25
C LEU A 114 22.83 -30.64 11.78
N VAL A 115 21.88 -30.97 10.89
CA VAL A 115 22.16 -31.21 9.46
C VAL A 115 21.29 -30.36 8.54
N ARG A 116 21.87 -29.96 7.41
CA ARG A 116 21.16 -29.33 6.29
C ARG A 116 20.98 -30.34 5.17
N CYS A 117 19.76 -30.82 4.98
CA CYS A 117 19.48 -31.85 3.97
C CYS A 117 18.14 -31.66 3.26
N CYS A 118 17.99 -32.31 2.10
CA CYS A 118 16.70 -32.37 1.42
C CYS A 118 15.78 -33.38 2.10
N ARG A 119 14.47 -33.28 1.85
CA ARG A 119 13.46 -34.17 2.42
C ARG A 119 13.80 -35.66 2.24
N LYS A 120 14.17 -36.07 1.02
CA LYS A 120 14.55 -37.46 0.72
C LYS A 120 15.68 -37.95 1.62
N CYS A 121 16.78 -37.19 1.72
CA CYS A 121 17.91 -37.59 2.56
C CYS A 121 17.60 -37.57 4.06
N LEU A 122 16.59 -36.82 4.50
CA LEU A 122 16.11 -36.92 5.88
C LEU A 122 15.33 -38.22 6.08
N GLU A 123 14.39 -38.53 5.17
CA GLU A 123 13.58 -39.75 5.22
C GLU A 123 14.47 -41.00 5.17
N ASP A 124 15.53 -41.01 4.34
CA ASP A 124 16.49 -42.12 4.25
C ASP A 124 17.31 -42.35 5.54
N ARG A 125 17.33 -41.39 6.47
CA ARG A 125 18.20 -41.38 7.65
C ARG A 125 17.45 -41.27 8.97
N THR A 126 16.13 -41.16 8.90
CA THR A 126 15.29 -41.03 10.08
C THR A 126 14.29 -42.17 10.14
N ILE A 127 13.93 -42.53 11.35
CA ILE A 127 12.91 -43.53 11.64
C ILE A 127 11.83 -42.92 12.51
N ARG A 128 10.59 -43.28 12.22
CA ARG A 128 9.45 -42.86 13.04
C ARG A 128 9.43 -43.64 14.35
N LEU A 129 8.99 -43.00 15.44
CA LEU A 129 8.83 -43.63 16.76
C LEU A 129 8.11 -44.98 16.70
N ASP A 130 7.00 -45.06 15.97
CA ASP A 130 6.17 -46.27 15.84
C ASP A 130 6.84 -47.40 15.04
N GLN A 131 7.93 -47.12 14.33
CA GLN A 131 8.69 -48.08 13.54
C GLN A 131 9.96 -48.56 14.23
N VAL A 132 10.42 -47.86 15.28
CA VAL A 132 11.70 -48.14 15.96
C VAL A 132 11.78 -49.59 16.42
N ARG A 133 10.72 -50.10 17.07
CA ARG A 133 10.71 -51.48 17.61
C ARG A 133 10.89 -52.53 16.53
N HIS A 134 10.19 -52.36 15.40
CA HIS A 134 10.29 -53.28 14.27
C HIS A 134 11.67 -53.21 13.61
N HIS A 135 12.24 -52.01 13.49
CA HIS A 135 13.55 -51.80 12.87
C HIS A 135 14.71 -52.38 13.69
N LEU A 136 14.61 -52.37 15.01
CA LEU A 136 15.63 -52.95 15.90
C LEU A 136 15.52 -54.47 16.03
N HIS A 137 14.51 -55.11 15.44
CA HIS A 137 14.24 -56.55 15.57
C HIS A 137 14.26 -57.04 17.04
N SER A 138 13.84 -56.18 17.98
CA SER A 138 13.95 -56.48 19.42
C SER A 138 12.91 -57.53 19.84
N PRO A 139 13.32 -58.72 20.33
CA PRO A 139 12.41 -59.77 20.75
C PRO A 139 11.70 -59.47 22.10
N ASN A 140 12.21 -58.50 22.86
CA ASN A 140 11.71 -58.16 24.19
C ASN A 140 10.90 -56.86 24.17
N LEU A 141 9.83 -56.78 24.96
CA LEU A 141 9.03 -55.56 25.23
C LEU A 141 9.87 -54.51 26.00
N ILE A 142 10.92 -53.98 25.37
CA ILE A 142 11.68 -52.86 25.93
C ILE A 142 10.84 -51.59 25.74
N PRO A 143 10.50 -50.85 26.81
CA PRO A 143 9.81 -49.57 26.68
C PRO A 143 10.65 -48.57 25.87
N ASP A 144 9.99 -47.68 25.13
CA ASP A 144 10.66 -46.67 24.27
C ASP A 144 11.43 -45.60 25.09
N ASP A 145 11.49 -45.76 26.42
CA ASP A 145 12.21 -44.89 27.36
C ASP A 145 13.70 -44.75 27.04
N PHE A 146 14.33 -45.71 26.35
CA PHE A 146 15.73 -45.58 25.96
C PHE A 146 15.97 -44.43 24.96
N LEU A 147 14.93 -43.97 24.26
CA LEU A 147 14.99 -42.84 23.34
C LEU A 147 14.92 -41.48 24.06
N CYS A 148 14.72 -41.44 25.39
CA CYS A 148 14.45 -40.21 26.14
C CYS A 148 15.59 -39.17 26.08
N GLY A 149 16.81 -39.60 25.75
CA GLY A 149 17.98 -38.73 25.57
C GLY A 149 18.20 -38.24 24.15
N LEU A 150 17.41 -38.72 23.18
CA LEU A 150 17.54 -38.37 21.77
C LEU A 150 16.68 -37.16 21.41
N THR A 151 17.22 -36.31 20.55
CA THR A 151 16.50 -35.24 19.88
C THR A 151 15.68 -35.82 18.72
N PHE A 152 14.57 -35.15 18.40
CA PHE A 152 13.69 -35.55 17.32
C PHE A 152 13.13 -34.33 16.61
N THR A 153 12.64 -34.54 15.39
CA THR A 153 11.83 -33.56 14.66
C THR A 153 10.46 -34.17 14.36
N THR A 154 9.42 -33.34 14.21
CA THR A 154 8.08 -33.83 13.89
C THR A 154 7.90 -33.98 12.37
N GLY A 155 7.18 -35.03 11.95
CA GLY A 155 6.96 -35.33 10.53
C GLY A 155 6.25 -34.21 9.74
N PHE A 156 6.46 -34.19 8.42
CA PHE A 156 6.06 -33.11 7.50
C PHE A 156 4.56 -32.98 7.17
N TYR A 157 3.70 -33.83 7.73
CA TYR A 157 2.29 -33.87 7.35
C TYR A 157 1.48 -32.85 8.16
N LYS A 158 1.41 -31.62 7.65
CA LYS A 158 0.52 -30.54 8.16
C LYS A 158 -0.91 -30.59 7.58
N SER A 159 -1.27 -31.63 6.83
CA SER A 159 -2.59 -31.75 6.21
C SER A 159 -3.49 -32.68 7.03
N GLY A 160 -4.43 -32.10 7.78
CA GLY A 160 -5.40 -32.82 8.62
C GLY A 160 -6.45 -33.65 7.86
N TRP A 161 -6.37 -33.74 6.53
CA TRP A 161 -7.33 -34.46 5.70
C TRP A 161 -6.99 -35.95 5.50
N ASP A 162 -5.72 -36.34 5.65
CA ASP A 162 -5.29 -37.74 5.53
C ASP A 162 -5.05 -38.35 6.92
N ARG A 163 -5.96 -39.25 7.34
CA ARG A 163 -5.92 -39.97 8.63
C ARG A 163 -5.18 -41.31 8.57
N SER A 164 -4.51 -41.62 7.46
CA SER A 164 -3.75 -42.86 7.34
C SER A 164 -2.66 -42.95 8.42
N PRO A 165 -2.42 -44.13 9.02
CA PRO A 165 -1.32 -44.35 9.98
C PRO A 165 0.07 -43.96 9.41
N LYS A 166 0.21 -43.93 8.07
CA LYS A 166 1.43 -43.50 7.37
C LYS A 166 1.64 -41.98 7.39
N HIS A 167 0.59 -41.19 7.64
CA HIS A 167 0.57 -39.73 7.54
C HIS A 167 0.25 -39.01 8.87
N ARG A 168 0.08 -39.75 9.97
CA ARG A 168 -0.02 -39.16 11.32
C ARG A 168 1.30 -38.49 11.71
N PRO A 169 1.28 -37.31 12.35
CA PRO A 169 2.46 -36.71 12.95
C PRO A 169 3.12 -37.67 13.94
N ALA A 170 4.40 -37.96 13.71
CA ALA A 170 5.22 -38.79 14.59
C ALA A 170 6.59 -38.13 14.77
N ASN A 171 7.23 -38.44 15.89
CA ASN A 171 8.62 -38.06 16.14
C ASN A 171 9.52 -38.89 15.22
N LEU A 172 10.40 -38.19 14.52
CA LEU A 172 11.45 -38.78 13.70
C LEU A 172 12.75 -38.74 14.49
N TYR A 173 13.41 -39.89 14.60
CA TYR A 173 14.71 -40.03 15.26
C TYR A 173 15.77 -40.36 14.22
N TRP A 174 17.01 -39.93 14.43
CA TRP A 174 18.12 -40.29 13.57
C TRP A 174 18.49 -41.76 13.74
N ILE A 175 18.49 -42.54 12.66
CA ILE A 175 18.64 -44.00 12.72
C ILE A 175 19.93 -44.41 13.45
N GLN A 176 21.05 -43.74 13.15
CA GLN A 176 22.34 -44.06 13.76
C GLN A 176 22.34 -43.83 15.27
N ASP A 177 21.67 -42.79 15.75
CA ASP A 177 21.63 -42.44 17.17
C ASP A 177 20.69 -43.38 17.94
N VAL A 178 19.62 -43.84 17.30
CA VAL A 178 18.75 -44.90 17.82
C VAL A 178 19.53 -46.18 18.06
N HIS A 179 20.30 -46.65 17.06
CA HIS A 179 21.12 -47.85 17.21
C HIS A 179 22.16 -47.70 18.32
N LYS A 180 22.94 -46.62 18.31
CA LYS A 180 23.97 -46.37 19.32
C LYS A 180 23.38 -46.36 20.74
N THR A 181 22.25 -45.68 20.91
CA THR A 181 21.60 -45.52 22.21
C THR A 181 20.97 -46.84 22.68
N TYR A 182 20.42 -47.62 21.76
CA TYR A 182 19.92 -48.96 22.04
C TYR A 182 21.06 -49.89 22.50
N ASP A 183 22.20 -49.90 21.79
CA ASP A 183 23.37 -50.71 22.11
C ASP A 183 23.97 -50.33 23.47
N GLU A 184 23.96 -49.05 23.84
CA GLU A 184 24.33 -48.58 25.17
C GLU A 184 23.35 -49.08 26.24
N PHE A 185 22.04 -49.01 25.97
CA PHE A 185 21.00 -49.35 26.92
C PHE A 185 20.92 -50.86 27.23
N ILE A 186 21.07 -51.72 26.22
CA ILE A 186 20.97 -53.18 26.41
C ILE A 186 22.09 -53.76 27.27
N LYS A 187 23.26 -53.10 27.30
CA LYS A 187 24.44 -53.52 28.06
C LYS A 187 24.30 -53.28 29.58
N LEU A 188 23.35 -52.44 29.98
CA LEU A 188 23.12 -52.07 31.37
C LEU A 188 22.23 -53.08 32.09
N ASP A 189 22.43 -53.21 33.39
CA ASP A 189 21.54 -53.98 34.27
C ASP A 189 20.21 -53.25 34.56
N VAL A 190 19.28 -53.90 35.26
CA VAL A 190 17.94 -53.37 35.53
C VAL A 190 17.95 -52.09 36.39
N ASN A 191 18.86 -51.98 37.37
CA ASN A 191 18.93 -50.82 38.26
C ASN A 191 19.65 -49.65 37.58
N GLU A 192 20.74 -49.95 36.87
CA GLU A 192 21.48 -49.00 36.05
C GLU A 192 20.61 -48.39 34.95
N ARG A 193 19.72 -49.19 34.33
CA ARG A 193 18.78 -48.69 33.32
C ARG A 193 17.86 -47.60 33.85
N LYS A 194 17.35 -47.74 35.08
CA LYS A 194 16.45 -46.74 35.68
C LYS A 194 17.16 -45.39 35.87
N GLU A 195 18.35 -45.41 36.48
CA GLU A 195 19.15 -44.20 36.67
C GLU A 195 19.65 -43.61 35.34
N TRP A 196 20.04 -44.47 34.40
CA TRP A 196 20.43 -44.06 33.06
C TRP A 196 19.29 -43.35 32.33
N VAL A 197 18.06 -43.87 32.38
CA VAL A 197 16.88 -43.24 31.75
C VAL A 197 16.58 -41.90 32.39
N LYS A 198 16.67 -41.79 33.72
CA LYS A 198 16.44 -40.52 34.44
C LYS A 198 17.44 -39.45 33.97
N ARG A 199 18.74 -39.77 33.98
CA ARG A 199 19.80 -38.88 33.52
C ARG A 199 19.66 -38.53 32.04
N LYS A 200 19.37 -39.51 31.18
CA LYS A 200 19.19 -39.30 29.74
C LYS A 200 17.95 -38.47 29.43
N ARG A 201 16.87 -38.60 30.19
CA ARG A 201 15.67 -37.77 30.04
C ARG A 201 15.98 -36.31 30.33
N GLU A 202 16.77 -36.02 31.36
CA GLU A 202 17.22 -34.65 31.66
C GLU A 202 18.17 -34.11 30.57
N GLU A 203 19.10 -34.93 30.09
CA GLU A 203 19.99 -34.60 28.97
C GLU A 203 19.21 -34.29 27.68
N GLY A 204 18.26 -35.17 27.32
CA GLY A 204 17.40 -35.05 26.15
C GLY A 204 16.49 -33.83 26.24
N LYS A 205 15.94 -33.53 27.42
CA LYS A 205 15.16 -32.30 27.65
C LYS A 205 16.01 -31.06 27.37
N ARG A 206 17.23 -30.97 27.92
CA ARG A 206 18.13 -29.82 27.66
C ARG A 206 18.45 -29.68 26.18
N LYS A 207 18.77 -30.78 25.49
CA LYS A 207 19.04 -30.78 24.05
C LYS A 207 17.84 -30.35 23.23
N MET A 208 16.64 -30.83 23.58
CA MET A 208 15.42 -30.46 22.87
C MET A 208 15.03 -29.00 23.12
N ASP A 209 15.22 -28.48 24.35
CA ASP A 209 15.03 -27.06 24.65
C ASP A 209 15.96 -26.18 23.79
N GLU A 210 17.20 -26.61 23.56
CA GLU A 210 18.13 -25.92 22.64
C GLU A 210 17.64 -25.97 21.19
N VAL A 211 17.19 -27.14 20.71
CA VAL A 211 16.61 -27.31 19.37
C VAL A 211 15.45 -26.33 19.14
N VAL A 212 14.51 -26.26 20.08
CA VAL A 212 13.35 -25.36 20.00
C VAL A 212 13.79 -23.91 19.95
N LYS A 213 14.74 -23.49 20.79
CA LYS A 213 15.26 -22.10 20.76
C LYS A 213 15.86 -21.73 19.41
N ARG A 214 16.61 -22.64 18.78
CA ARG A 214 17.20 -22.42 17.44
C ARG A 214 16.18 -22.42 16.32
N GLU A 215 15.14 -23.25 16.42
CA GLU A 215 14.01 -23.20 15.49
C GLU A 215 13.29 -21.86 15.58
N ILE A 216 13.03 -21.35 16.79
CA ILE A 216 12.44 -20.03 17.01
C ILE A 216 13.31 -18.90 16.44
N GLU A 217 14.62 -18.93 16.70
CA GLU A 217 15.56 -17.91 16.19
C GLU A 217 15.52 -17.83 14.65
N HIS A 218 15.54 -18.98 13.97
CA HIS A 218 15.47 -19.07 12.52
C HIS A 218 14.08 -18.70 11.97
N GLU A 219 12.98 -19.05 12.66
CA GLU A 219 11.64 -18.61 12.27
C GLU A 219 11.48 -17.08 12.39
N ASN A 220 12.05 -16.46 13.42
CA ASN A 220 12.05 -15.01 13.61
C ASN A 220 12.75 -14.28 12.45
N GLU A 221 13.88 -14.80 11.95
CA GLU A 221 14.54 -14.28 10.74
C GLU A 221 13.58 -14.26 9.54
N TYR A 222 12.92 -15.40 9.31
CA TYR A 222 12.01 -15.59 8.19
C TYR A 222 10.83 -14.61 8.26
N TRP A 223 10.20 -14.48 9.44
CA TRP A 223 9.08 -13.57 9.65
C TRP A 223 9.48 -12.11 9.50
N THR A 224 10.63 -11.71 10.07
CA THR A 224 11.15 -10.34 9.96
C THR A 224 11.39 -9.95 8.50
N LYS A 225 12.08 -10.81 7.73
CA LYS A 225 12.30 -10.59 6.29
C LYS A 225 10.99 -10.55 5.50
N THR A 226 10.02 -11.39 5.85
CA THR A 226 8.70 -11.41 5.21
C THR A 226 7.95 -10.10 5.45
N MET A 227 7.99 -9.60 6.69
CA MET A 227 7.37 -8.33 7.09
C MET A 227 8.05 -7.13 6.40
N GLU A 228 9.39 -7.07 6.40
CA GLU A 228 10.14 -6.04 5.66
C GLU A 228 9.83 -6.05 4.17
N ASN A 229 9.78 -7.24 3.57
CA ASN A 229 9.43 -7.38 2.15
C ASN A 229 7.99 -6.96 1.89
N SER A 230 7.07 -7.15 2.83
CA SER A 230 5.70 -6.62 2.74
C SER A 230 5.70 -5.12 2.75
N LYS A 231 6.36 -4.51 3.74
CA LYS A 231 6.47 -3.05 3.83
C LYS A 231 7.05 -2.45 2.55
N LYS A 232 8.11 -3.03 2.00
CA LYS A 232 8.71 -2.58 0.71
C LYS A 232 7.73 -2.65 -0.46
N ARG A 233 6.81 -3.63 -0.49
CA ARG A 233 5.77 -3.73 -1.53
C ARG A 233 4.70 -2.66 -1.31
N ASP A 234 4.29 -2.44 -0.07
CA ASP A 234 3.28 -1.44 0.29
C ASP A 234 3.79 -0.01 0.00
N ASP A 235 5.04 0.28 0.34
CA ASP A 235 5.73 1.54 0.03
C ASP A 235 5.82 1.75 -1.49
N ARG A 236 6.14 0.68 -2.24
CA ARG A 236 6.19 0.71 -3.71
C ARG A 236 4.81 1.00 -4.32
N ALA A 237 3.77 0.33 -3.84
CA ALA A 237 2.39 0.55 -4.32
C ALA A 237 1.93 1.98 -4.03
N SER A 238 2.19 2.47 -2.80
CA SER A 238 1.90 3.84 -2.39
C SER A 238 2.64 4.87 -3.24
N MET A 239 3.91 4.62 -3.58
CA MET A 239 4.68 5.50 -4.45
C MET A 239 4.08 5.59 -5.86
N ILE A 240 3.67 4.45 -6.44
CA ILE A 240 3.02 4.43 -7.75
C ILE A 240 1.70 5.22 -7.70
N ASP A 241 0.87 4.98 -6.69
CA ASP A 241 -0.40 5.67 -6.51
C ASP A 241 -0.21 7.19 -6.38
N ASN A 242 0.79 7.62 -5.58
CA ASN A 242 1.16 9.02 -5.44
C ASN A 242 1.64 9.65 -6.76
N LEU A 243 2.47 8.94 -7.54
CA LEU A 243 2.94 9.44 -8.85
C LEU A 243 1.78 9.62 -9.82
N ILE A 244 0.82 8.70 -9.85
CA ILE A 244 -0.39 8.81 -10.68
C ILE A 244 -1.23 10.02 -10.27
N ARG A 245 -1.48 10.20 -8.96
CA ARG A 245 -2.29 11.31 -8.43
C ARG A 245 -1.65 12.68 -8.61
N ARG A 246 -0.32 12.74 -8.67
CA ARG A 246 0.44 13.97 -8.90
C ARG A 246 0.61 14.30 -10.38
N GLU A 247 0.41 13.31 -11.26
CA GLU A 247 0.58 13.55 -12.68
C GLU A 247 -0.51 14.49 -13.20
N LYS A 248 -0.06 15.61 -13.78
CA LYS A 248 -0.95 16.61 -14.36
C LYS A 248 -0.96 16.57 -15.89
N ASN A 249 -2.08 16.98 -16.49
CA ASN A 249 -2.17 17.29 -17.91
C ASN A 249 -1.59 18.68 -18.20
N GLU A 250 -1.59 19.09 -19.47
CA GLU A 250 -1.06 20.39 -19.91
C GLU A 250 -1.79 21.61 -19.31
N TYR A 251 -3.02 21.41 -18.85
CA TYR A 251 -3.84 22.43 -18.19
C TYR A 251 -3.67 22.44 -16.65
N GLY A 252 -2.79 21.59 -16.09
CA GLY A 252 -2.53 21.52 -14.64
C GLY A 252 -3.47 20.62 -13.83
N PHE A 253 -4.30 19.80 -14.49
CA PHE A 253 -5.28 18.92 -13.84
C PHE A 253 -4.74 17.53 -13.64
N PRO A 254 -5.25 16.76 -12.66
CA PRO A 254 -4.99 15.32 -12.59
C PRO A 254 -5.23 14.67 -13.96
N ARG A 255 -4.16 14.11 -14.55
CA ARG A 255 -4.25 13.46 -15.86
C ARG A 255 -5.17 12.25 -15.83
N PHE A 256 -5.23 11.58 -14.68
CA PHE A 256 -5.93 10.33 -14.52
C PHE A 256 -7.07 10.43 -13.51
N LYS A 257 -8.23 9.88 -13.89
CA LYS A 257 -9.31 9.58 -12.96
C LYS A 257 -9.05 8.23 -12.31
N MET A 258 -8.88 8.20 -10.99
CA MET A 258 -8.53 6.97 -10.27
C MET A 258 -9.54 5.84 -10.47
N SER A 259 -10.84 6.17 -10.57
CA SER A 259 -11.90 5.19 -10.86
C SER A 259 -11.71 4.44 -12.18
N ILE A 260 -10.94 4.99 -13.12
CA ILE A 260 -10.60 4.35 -14.40
C ILE A 260 -9.23 3.65 -14.28
N VAL A 261 -8.27 4.27 -13.59
CA VAL A 261 -6.95 3.65 -13.32
C VAL A 261 -7.08 2.32 -12.61
N GLU A 262 -7.96 2.23 -11.61
CA GLU A 262 -8.23 0.99 -10.85
C GLU A 262 -8.76 -0.15 -11.73
N GLN A 263 -9.31 0.17 -12.90
CA GLN A 263 -9.77 -0.81 -13.90
C GLN A 263 -8.66 -1.20 -14.90
N CYS A 264 -7.54 -0.48 -14.92
CA CYS A 264 -6.42 -0.77 -15.82
C CYS A 264 -5.62 -2.00 -15.32
N MET A 265 -5.38 -2.96 -16.21
CA MET A 265 -4.57 -4.14 -15.93
C MET A 265 -3.11 -3.76 -15.65
N THR A 266 -2.58 -2.73 -16.29
CA THR A 266 -1.21 -2.24 -16.02
C THR A 266 -1.07 -1.78 -14.58
N TYR A 267 -2.04 -1.02 -14.07
CA TYR A 267 -2.07 -0.58 -12.67
C TYR A 267 -2.20 -1.77 -11.71
N ASN A 268 -3.17 -2.65 -11.93
CA ASN A 268 -3.40 -3.82 -11.08
C ASN A 268 -2.18 -4.76 -10.98
N LYS A 269 -1.48 -4.98 -12.11
CA LYS A 269 -0.21 -5.74 -12.11
C LYS A 269 0.90 -5.06 -11.31
N ALA A 270 0.93 -3.72 -11.31
CA ALA A 270 1.93 -2.97 -10.55
C ALA A 270 1.63 -3.00 -9.04
N MET A 271 0.35 -2.90 -8.65
CA MET A 271 -0.10 -3.03 -7.26
C MET A 271 0.16 -4.42 -6.69
N MET A 272 -0.05 -5.47 -7.50
CA MET A 272 0.12 -6.88 -7.08
C MET A 272 1.56 -7.41 -7.29
N SER A 273 2.53 -6.52 -7.52
CA SER A 273 3.90 -6.93 -7.81
C SER A 273 4.59 -7.54 -6.60
N THR A 274 5.26 -8.69 -6.80
CA THR A 274 6.10 -9.32 -5.75
C THR A 274 7.48 -8.68 -5.62
N SER A 275 7.78 -7.62 -6.39
CA SER A 275 9.07 -6.93 -6.37
C SER A 275 9.27 -6.16 -5.07
N THR A 276 10.40 -6.38 -4.41
CA THR A 276 10.84 -5.65 -3.21
C THR A 276 11.79 -4.49 -3.54
N ASN A 277 12.08 -4.26 -4.82
CA ASN A 277 12.91 -3.16 -5.26
C ASN A 277 12.11 -1.84 -5.26
N SER A 278 12.78 -0.75 -4.89
CA SER A 278 12.22 0.59 -4.92
C SER A 278 11.69 0.96 -6.30
N PHE A 279 10.61 1.77 -6.34
CA PHE A 279 10.07 2.28 -7.59
C PHE A 279 10.92 3.44 -8.08
N THR A 280 11.63 3.25 -9.19
CA THR A 280 12.56 4.26 -9.74
C THR A 280 11.89 5.12 -10.81
N GLU A 281 12.46 6.28 -11.10
CA GLU A 281 12.00 7.16 -12.17
C GLU A 281 11.95 6.47 -13.55
N ARG A 282 12.95 5.63 -13.84
CA ARG A 282 12.96 4.83 -15.07
C ARG A 282 11.79 3.83 -15.12
N ALA A 283 11.46 3.22 -13.98
CA ALA A 283 10.32 2.32 -13.87
C ALA A 283 9.00 3.08 -14.04
N TRP A 284 8.91 4.31 -13.51
CA TRP A 284 7.78 5.21 -13.71
C TRP A 284 7.55 5.50 -15.19
N ILE A 285 8.58 5.93 -15.94
CA ILE A 285 8.46 6.21 -17.37
C ILE A 285 7.93 4.99 -18.14
N GLY A 286 8.48 3.80 -17.87
CA GLY A 286 8.05 2.56 -18.52
C GLY A 286 6.64 2.13 -18.15
N PHE A 287 6.23 2.34 -16.89
CA PHE A 287 4.87 2.09 -16.42
C PHE A 287 3.88 3.06 -17.06
N ARG A 288 4.18 4.36 -17.00
CA ARG A 288 3.38 5.46 -17.53
C ARG A 288 3.08 5.29 -19.02
N ASN A 289 4.10 4.94 -19.82
CA ASN A 289 3.93 4.73 -21.26
C ASN A 289 3.00 3.57 -21.61
N LYS A 290 2.82 2.61 -20.68
CA LYS A 290 1.85 1.51 -20.83
C LYS A 290 0.48 1.87 -20.29
N LEU A 291 0.43 2.63 -19.20
CA LEU A 291 -0.82 3.05 -18.56
C LEU A 291 -1.62 4.02 -19.44
N ILE A 292 -0.97 5.03 -20.03
CA ILE A 292 -1.64 6.07 -20.83
C ILE A 292 -2.51 5.49 -21.96
N PRO A 293 -2.01 4.62 -22.87
CA PRO A 293 -2.84 4.11 -23.96
C PRO A 293 -4.00 3.26 -23.46
N GLU A 294 -3.78 2.42 -22.42
CA GLU A 294 -4.83 1.61 -21.81
C GLU A 294 -5.90 2.48 -21.16
N TYR A 295 -5.48 3.50 -20.40
CA TYR A 295 -6.37 4.48 -19.78
C TYR A 295 -7.21 5.21 -20.83
N ASN A 296 -6.59 5.70 -21.91
CA ASN A 296 -7.30 6.43 -22.96
C ASN A 296 -8.34 5.56 -23.67
N GLN A 297 -8.02 4.28 -23.90
CA GLN A 297 -8.96 3.32 -24.47
C GLN A 297 -10.15 3.09 -23.54
N LEU A 298 -9.91 2.84 -22.24
CA LEU A 298 -10.97 2.66 -21.24
C LEU A 298 -11.82 3.92 -21.06
N PHE A 299 -11.17 5.08 -20.99
CA PHE A 299 -11.82 6.38 -20.90
C PHE A 299 -12.78 6.61 -22.07
N THR A 300 -12.32 6.33 -23.30
CA THR A 300 -13.14 6.46 -24.52
C THR A 300 -14.32 5.51 -24.49
N SER A 301 -14.11 4.25 -24.09
CA SER A 301 -15.17 3.25 -23.98
C SER A 301 -16.24 3.67 -22.95
N LEU A 302 -15.81 4.14 -21.78
CA LEU A 302 -16.73 4.61 -20.73
C LEU A 302 -17.47 5.88 -21.16
N LYS A 303 -16.82 6.78 -21.91
CA LYS A 303 -17.46 7.97 -22.48
C LYS A 303 -18.59 7.57 -23.45
N LEU A 304 -18.33 6.61 -24.34
CA LEU A 304 -19.34 6.10 -25.28
C LEU A 304 -20.51 5.41 -24.55
N GLN A 305 -20.22 4.59 -23.54
CA GLN A 305 -21.24 3.94 -22.73
C GLN A 305 -22.12 4.96 -21.98
N ARG A 306 -21.50 6.01 -21.42
CA ARG A 306 -22.22 7.12 -20.78
C ARG A 306 -23.12 7.83 -21.78
N GLN A 307 -22.62 8.13 -22.98
CA GLN A 307 -23.39 8.79 -24.01
C GLN A 307 -24.61 7.96 -24.46
N GLU A 308 -24.46 6.64 -24.60
CA GLU A 308 -25.59 5.75 -24.94
C GLU A 308 -26.63 5.71 -23.81
N THR A 309 -26.18 5.63 -22.56
CA THR A 309 -27.07 5.67 -21.38
C THR A 309 -27.83 7.00 -21.29
N GLU A 310 -27.15 8.11 -21.57
CA GLU A 310 -27.71 9.46 -21.48
C GLU A 310 -28.58 9.84 -22.70
N ARG A 311 -28.60 9.04 -23.77
CA ARG A 311 -29.33 9.31 -25.02
C ARG A 311 -30.84 9.47 -24.80
N HIS A 312 -31.38 8.76 -23.82
CA HIS A 312 -32.81 8.77 -23.47
C HIS A 312 -33.19 9.81 -22.40
N LEU A 313 -32.22 10.58 -21.89
CA LEU A 313 -32.54 11.63 -20.93
C LEU A 313 -33.36 12.73 -21.59
N SER A 314 -34.33 13.26 -20.84
CA SER A 314 -34.99 14.50 -21.22
C SER A 314 -33.98 15.65 -21.28
N ILE A 315 -34.23 16.64 -22.13
CA ILE A 315 -33.30 17.74 -22.41
C ILE A 315 -32.85 18.45 -21.12
N ASP A 316 -33.79 18.69 -20.21
CA ASP A 316 -33.55 19.35 -18.93
C ASP A 316 -32.59 18.57 -18.03
N VAL A 317 -32.76 17.25 -17.98
CA VAL A 317 -31.91 16.35 -17.18
C VAL A 317 -30.50 16.29 -17.78
N ALA A 318 -30.38 16.25 -19.11
CA ALA A 318 -29.09 16.29 -19.78
C ALA A 318 -28.35 17.62 -19.49
N ILE A 319 -29.05 18.76 -19.55
CA ILE A 319 -28.50 20.08 -19.19
C ILE A 319 -28.00 20.10 -17.73
N GLN A 320 -28.81 19.64 -16.77
CA GLN A 320 -28.40 19.56 -15.37
C GLN A 320 -27.18 18.65 -15.17
N THR A 321 -27.11 17.54 -15.91
CA THR A 321 -25.97 16.62 -15.87
C THR A 321 -24.69 17.31 -16.37
N ARG A 322 -24.79 18.07 -17.46
CA ARG A 322 -23.68 18.88 -18.01
C ARG A 322 -23.24 19.98 -17.05
N GLN A 323 -24.17 20.68 -16.42
CA GLN A 323 -23.87 21.64 -15.35
C GLN A 323 -23.13 20.98 -14.18
N MET A 324 -23.52 19.77 -13.79
CA MET A 324 -22.83 19.01 -12.75
C MET A 324 -21.41 18.60 -13.18
N ASP A 325 -21.20 18.25 -14.44
CA ASP A 325 -19.86 17.98 -14.98
C ASP A 325 -18.96 19.23 -14.85
N ILE A 326 -19.46 20.41 -15.24
CA ILE A 326 -18.73 21.69 -15.05
C ILE A 326 -18.39 21.92 -13.58
N VAL A 327 -19.38 21.76 -12.69
CA VAL A 327 -19.17 21.96 -11.25
C VAL A 327 -18.06 21.04 -10.73
N LYS A 328 -18.08 19.75 -11.10
CA LYS A 328 -17.03 18.79 -10.71
C LYS A 328 -15.66 19.22 -11.22
N THR A 329 -15.56 19.61 -12.49
CA THR A 329 -14.30 20.09 -13.09
C THR A 329 -13.77 21.34 -12.38
N VAL A 330 -14.64 22.29 -12.05
CA VAL A 330 -14.28 23.48 -11.29
C VAL A 330 -13.84 23.09 -9.87
N PHE A 331 -14.51 22.16 -9.18
CA PHE A 331 -14.03 21.69 -7.88
C PHE A 331 -12.65 21.01 -7.95
N GLU A 332 -12.37 20.27 -9.01
CA GLU A 332 -11.07 19.63 -9.22
C GLU A 332 -9.97 20.66 -9.47
N LEU A 333 -10.26 21.75 -10.19
CA LEU A 333 -9.36 22.92 -10.35
C LEU A 333 -9.00 23.58 -9.02
N LEU A 334 -10.01 23.75 -8.18
CA LEU A 334 -9.96 24.55 -6.96
C LEU A 334 -9.36 23.79 -5.77
N ARG A 335 -9.06 22.51 -5.93
CA ARG A 335 -8.58 21.67 -4.84
C ARG A 335 -7.15 22.09 -4.46
N PRO A 336 -6.91 22.53 -3.21
CA PRO A 336 -5.56 22.85 -2.77
C PRO A 336 -4.66 21.60 -2.81
N GLU A 337 -3.40 21.76 -3.22
CA GLU A 337 -2.43 20.66 -3.40
C GLU A 337 -2.18 19.84 -2.11
N ASN A 338 -2.54 20.37 -0.94
CA ASN A 338 -2.22 19.80 0.37
C ASN A 338 -3.23 18.77 0.91
N ASP A 339 -4.42 18.62 0.31
CA ASP A 339 -5.45 17.69 0.81
C ASP A 339 -5.29 16.24 0.31
N GLN A 340 -4.24 15.93 -0.46
CA GLN A 340 -3.96 14.55 -0.91
C GLN A 340 -3.50 13.62 0.24
N ASN A 341 -3.19 14.15 1.43
CA ASN A 341 -2.66 13.36 2.56
C ASN A 341 -3.64 13.07 3.72
N GLN A 342 -4.91 13.48 3.65
CA GLN A 342 -5.82 13.37 4.82
C GLN A 342 -6.88 12.25 4.76
N PHE A 343 -6.84 11.35 3.77
CA PHE A 343 -7.75 10.18 3.78
C PHE A 343 -7.18 8.93 4.46
N ASN A 344 -6.02 9.00 5.13
CA ASN A 344 -5.43 7.80 5.77
C ASN A 344 -4.69 7.99 7.11
N VAL A 345 -4.99 9.04 7.88
CA VAL A 345 -4.49 9.15 9.27
C VAL A 345 -5.57 9.69 10.20
N GLN A 346 -6.52 8.83 10.56
CA GLN A 346 -7.27 8.96 11.82
C GLN A 346 -6.81 7.84 12.74
N GLN A 347 -5.65 8.04 13.38
CA GLN A 347 -5.29 7.51 14.70
C GLN A 347 -3.84 7.90 15.02
N SER A 348 -3.66 9.05 15.66
CA SER A 348 -2.76 9.26 16.81
C SER A 348 -2.61 10.76 17.09
N SER A 349 -2.84 11.11 18.34
CA SER A 349 -2.95 12.43 18.93
C SER A 349 -1.63 13.23 19.02
N SER A 350 -1.81 14.55 19.02
CA SER A 350 -1.10 15.58 19.81
C SER A 350 0.42 15.68 19.75
N SER A 351 0.90 16.77 19.14
CA SER A 351 1.70 17.78 19.86
C SER A 351 1.81 19.07 19.05
N SER A 352 1.45 20.16 19.71
CA SER A 352 1.77 21.53 19.35
C SER A 352 3.28 21.73 19.25
N ASP A 353 3.74 22.45 18.24
CA ASP A 353 4.79 23.46 18.46
C ASP A 353 4.77 24.51 17.35
N SER A 354 4.85 25.75 17.82
CA SER A 354 4.87 26.97 17.04
C SER A 354 6.33 27.25 16.66
N ASN A 355 6.60 27.68 15.42
CA ASN A 355 7.71 28.58 15.17
C ASN A 355 7.51 29.34 13.86
N ASN A 356 7.38 30.64 14.01
CA ASN A 356 7.60 31.62 12.95
C ASN A 356 9.10 31.73 12.72
N ASN A 357 9.51 31.87 11.46
CA ASN A 357 10.42 32.95 11.09
C ASN A 357 10.36 33.23 9.58
N SER A 358 10.45 34.52 9.32
CA SER A 358 10.45 35.29 8.09
C SER A 358 11.52 34.87 7.08
N ASP A 359 11.19 34.98 5.79
CA ASP A 359 12.09 35.54 4.79
C ASP A 359 11.27 36.21 3.66
N ASP A 360 11.41 37.54 3.59
CA ASP A 360 10.80 38.46 2.63
C ASP A 360 11.66 38.53 1.36
N VAL A 361 11.38 37.70 0.34
CA VAL A 361 11.66 38.01 -1.09
C VAL A 361 10.75 37.13 -1.98
N ASP A 362 9.45 37.45 -2.13
CA ASP A 362 8.64 37.07 -3.32
C ASP A 362 7.19 37.63 -3.30
N ASN A 363 7.04 38.87 -2.84
CA ASN A 363 5.74 39.41 -2.45
C ASN A 363 4.82 39.81 -3.61
N LYS A 364 5.22 39.74 -4.89
CA LYS A 364 4.33 40.03 -6.03
C LYS A 364 3.71 38.77 -6.64
N ASP A 365 4.49 37.71 -6.84
CA ASP A 365 3.98 36.45 -7.39
C ASP A 365 3.20 35.66 -6.34
N GLN A 366 3.58 35.71 -5.06
CA GLN A 366 2.77 35.10 -3.98
C GLN A 366 1.45 35.83 -3.75
N ILE A 367 1.40 37.16 -3.91
CA ILE A 367 0.14 37.93 -3.83
C ILE A 367 -0.74 37.62 -5.05
N ASN A 368 -0.18 37.55 -6.25
CA ASN A 368 -0.96 37.21 -7.45
C ASN A 368 -1.51 35.76 -7.39
N THR A 369 -0.71 34.83 -6.84
CA THR A 369 -1.12 33.44 -6.60
C THR A 369 -2.15 33.32 -5.47
N ARG A 370 -2.02 34.10 -4.39
CA ARG A 370 -3.04 34.19 -3.31
C ARG A 370 -4.33 34.86 -3.78
N VAL A 371 -4.26 35.90 -4.59
CA VAL A 371 -5.44 36.61 -5.12
C VAL A 371 -6.16 35.74 -6.14
N ASN A 372 -5.43 34.99 -6.98
CA ASN A 372 -6.00 33.96 -7.83
C ASN A 372 -6.64 32.84 -7.00
N PHE A 373 -5.98 32.32 -5.96
CA PHE A 373 -6.55 31.29 -5.06
C PHE A 373 -7.82 31.75 -4.34
N VAL A 374 -7.87 33.01 -3.89
CA VAL A 374 -9.06 33.60 -3.25
C VAL A 374 -10.17 33.84 -4.27
N PHE A 375 -9.84 34.24 -5.50
CA PHE A 375 -10.82 34.39 -6.59
C PHE A 375 -11.39 33.05 -7.05
N GLU A 376 -10.54 32.05 -7.21
CA GLU A 376 -10.84 30.65 -7.47
C GLU A 376 -11.83 30.10 -6.41
N SER A 377 -11.57 30.34 -5.12
CA SER A 377 -12.52 29.95 -4.05
C SER A 377 -13.89 30.67 -4.13
N SER A 378 -13.96 31.81 -4.80
CA SER A 378 -15.19 32.58 -5.02
C SER A 378 -15.92 32.22 -6.32
N LEU A 379 -15.26 31.55 -7.27
CA LEU A 379 -15.82 31.22 -8.59
C LEU A 379 -17.14 30.43 -8.49
N ILE A 380 -17.19 29.47 -7.58
CA ILE A 380 -18.38 28.63 -7.32
C ILE A 380 -19.60 29.50 -6.94
N LYS A 381 -19.39 30.63 -6.22
CA LYS A 381 -20.46 31.54 -5.82
C LYS A 381 -21.14 32.19 -7.04
N TYR A 382 -20.38 32.51 -8.06
CA TYR A 382 -20.85 33.24 -9.24
C TYR A 382 -21.32 32.29 -10.36
N LEU A 383 -20.88 31.03 -10.36
CA LEU A 383 -21.19 30.04 -11.40
C LEU A 383 -22.69 29.96 -11.78
N PRO A 384 -23.65 29.87 -10.83
CA PRO A 384 -25.08 29.77 -11.15
C PRO A 384 -25.65 30.96 -11.93
N TRP A 385 -24.93 32.08 -11.90
CA TRP A 385 -25.32 33.36 -12.48
C TRP A 385 -24.59 33.64 -13.80
N CYS A 386 -23.58 32.82 -14.15
CA CYS A 386 -22.85 32.91 -15.39
C CYS A 386 -23.73 32.47 -16.57
N PRO A 387 -23.88 33.28 -17.64
CA PRO A 387 -24.67 32.93 -18.82
C PRO A 387 -24.31 31.56 -19.42
N SER A 388 -23.01 31.26 -19.55
CA SER A 388 -22.53 30.01 -20.14
C SER A 388 -22.67 28.81 -19.19
N PHE A 389 -22.92 29.04 -17.90
CA PHE A 389 -23.29 27.96 -16.98
C PHE A 389 -24.80 27.67 -17.06
N ARG A 390 -25.61 28.72 -17.14
CA ARG A 390 -27.08 28.61 -17.24
C ARG A 390 -27.50 28.01 -18.58
N ASN A 391 -26.82 28.39 -19.66
CA ASN A 391 -27.04 27.86 -20.99
C ASN A 391 -25.71 27.47 -21.66
N PRO A 392 -25.17 26.29 -21.32
CA PRO A 392 -23.88 25.86 -21.85
C PRO A 392 -23.89 25.68 -23.37
N PRO A 393 -22.76 25.95 -24.06
CA PRO A 393 -22.63 25.70 -25.48
C PRO A 393 -22.61 24.19 -25.77
N PHE A 394 -23.66 23.68 -26.42
CA PHE A 394 -23.77 22.26 -26.78
C PHE A 394 -23.40 22.01 -28.24
N LEU A 395 -22.65 20.92 -28.48
CA LEU A 395 -22.37 20.46 -29.84
C LEU A 395 -23.70 20.09 -30.52
N ASN A 396 -23.93 20.62 -31.73
CA ASN A 396 -25.19 20.45 -32.48
C ASN A 396 -26.46 20.86 -31.70
N LYS A 397 -26.33 21.73 -30.69
CA LYS A 397 -27.42 22.12 -29.78
C LYS A 397 -28.03 20.94 -29.01
N ASP A 398 -27.30 19.84 -28.85
CA ASP A 398 -27.76 18.66 -28.10
C ASP A 398 -26.93 18.44 -26.81
N PRO A 399 -27.52 18.62 -25.61
CA PRO A 399 -26.82 18.44 -24.33
C PRO A 399 -26.45 16.98 -24.02
N ARG A 400 -26.98 16.02 -24.79
CA ARG A 400 -26.66 14.58 -24.66
C ARG A 400 -25.32 14.23 -25.31
N ILE A 401 -24.78 15.12 -26.15
CA ILE A 401 -23.43 14.95 -26.68
C ILE A 401 -22.43 15.50 -25.65
N LEU A 402 -21.54 14.63 -25.18
CA LEU A 402 -20.52 14.97 -24.20
C LEU A 402 -19.46 15.88 -24.82
N TRP A 403 -19.08 16.94 -24.10
CA TRP A 403 -17.87 17.70 -24.42
C TRP A 403 -16.64 16.79 -24.43
N ASP A 404 -15.67 17.09 -25.29
CA ASP A 404 -14.31 16.62 -25.08
C ASP A 404 -13.62 17.47 -24.01
N ASP A 405 -12.55 16.91 -23.45
CA ASP A 405 -11.82 17.57 -22.37
C ASP A 405 -11.17 18.85 -22.90
N ASP A 406 -10.69 18.87 -24.14
CA ASP A 406 -10.06 20.06 -24.75
C ASP A 406 -11.02 21.24 -24.85
N PHE A 407 -12.26 21.04 -25.29
CA PHE A 407 -13.28 22.09 -25.35
C PHE A 407 -13.63 22.63 -23.96
N LEU A 408 -13.85 21.72 -23.01
CA LEU A 408 -14.14 22.10 -21.63
C LEU A 408 -13.00 22.97 -21.08
N MET A 409 -11.76 22.57 -21.37
CA MET A 409 -10.57 23.15 -20.79
C MET A 409 -10.10 24.44 -21.44
N SER A 410 -10.09 24.49 -22.77
CA SER A 410 -9.56 25.62 -23.53
C SER A 410 -10.60 26.70 -23.81
N VAL A 411 -11.89 26.39 -23.72
CA VAL A 411 -12.98 27.31 -24.09
C VAL A 411 -13.92 27.57 -22.92
N LEU A 412 -14.64 26.53 -22.45
CA LEU A 412 -15.77 26.74 -21.54
C LEU A 412 -15.33 27.22 -20.14
N ILE A 413 -14.32 26.58 -19.55
CA ILE A 413 -13.82 26.95 -18.22
C ILE A 413 -13.21 28.38 -18.20
N PRO A 414 -12.35 28.78 -19.15
CA PRO A 414 -11.88 30.17 -19.26
C PRO A 414 -13.03 31.17 -19.38
N GLN A 415 -14.01 30.89 -20.25
CA GLN A 415 -15.18 31.77 -20.42
C GLN A 415 -15.97 31.94 -19.11
N LEU A 416 -16.21 30.86 -18.37
CA LEU A 416 -16.88 30.91 -17.07
C LEU A 416 -16.13 31.74 -16.03
N ARG A 417 -14.78 31.72 -16.08
CA ARG A 417 -13.95 32.56 -15.20
C ARG A 417 -14.12 34.04 -15.52
N GLU A 418 -14.15 34.40 -16.80
CA GLU A 418 -14.38 35.77 -17.23
C GLU A 418 -15.79 36.26 -16.85
N GLU A 419 -16.82 35.44 -17.08
CA GLU A 419 -18.20 35.76 -16.69
C GLU A 419 -18.34 35.96 -15.18
N ALA A 420 -17.73 35.09 -14.37
CA ALA A 420 -17.71 35.23 -12.92
C ALA A 420 -16.95 36.48 -12.46
N LEU A 421 -15.82 36.80 -13.10
CA LEU A 421 -15.04 38.00 -12.80
C LEU A 421 -15.85 39.27 -13.13
N TYR A 422 -16.58 39.25 -14.24
CA TYR A 422 -17.47 40.33 -14.63
C TYR A 422 -18.57 40.55 -13.58
N LEU A 423 -19.27 39.49 -13.15
CA LEU A 423 -20.31 39.57 -12.11
C LEU A 423 -19.77 40.08 -10.78
N LYS A 424 -18.52 39.76 -10.45
CA LYS A 424 -17.86 40.29 -9.24
C LYS A 424 -17.59 41.79 -9.35
N ASN A 425 -17.12 42.25 -10.49
CA ASN A 425 -16.67 43.63 -10.69
C ASN A 425 -17.81 44.59 -11.06
N TYR A 426 -18.90 44.08 -11.63
CA TYR A 426 -20.06 44.85 -12.09
C TYR A 426 -21.35 44.32 -11.43
N PRO A 427 -21.66 44.77 -10.20
CA PRO A 427 -22.84 44.32 -9.47
C PRO A 427 -24.15 44.60 -10.20
N ALA A 428 -24.98 43.58 -10.33
CA ALA A 428 -26.33 43.75 -10.87
C ALA A 428 -27.23 44.57 -9.91
N PRO A 429 -28.24 45.31 -10.42
CA PRO A 429 -29.18 46.07 -9.60
C PRO A 429 -29.92 45.19 -8.59
N ILE A 430 -30.16 45.70 -7.38
CA ILE A 430 -30.77 44.94 -6.27
C ILE A 430 -32.21 44.50 -6.53
N GLU A 431 -32.87 45.08 -7.54
CA GLU A 431 -34.20 44.73 -8.03
C GLU A 431 -34.18 43.44 -8.87
N THR A 432 -33.00 43.03 -9.34
CA THR A 432 -32.83 41.75 -10.04
C THR A 432 -32.58 40.62 -9.05
N VAL A 433 -32.94 39.38 -9.42
CA VAL A 433 -32.70 38.21 -8.57
C VAL A 433 -31.20 38.04 -8.30
N CYS A 434 -30.37 38.19 -9.33
CA CYS A 434 -28.91 38.15 -9.24
C CYS A 434 -28.36 39.23 -8.29
N GLY A 435 -28.80 40.49 -8.45
CA GLY A 435 -28.35 41.60 -7.61
C GLY A 435 -28.76 41.45 -6.15
N ALA A 436 -30.02 41.08 -5.90
CA ALA A 436 -30.54 40.81 -4.56
C ALA A 436 -29.77 39.69 -3.84
N PHE A 437 -29.45 38.62 -4.58
CA PHE A 437 -28.76 37.45 -4.05
C PHE A 437 -27.26 37.69 -3.82
N LEU A 438 -26.52 38.15 -4.84
CA LEU A 438 -25.06 38.25 -4.79
C LEU A 438 -24.56 39.49 -4.04
N HIS A 439 -25.28 40.61 -4.14
CA HIS A 439 -24.80 41.94 -3.72
C HIS A 439 -25.69 42.59 -2.65
N GLY A 440 -27.00 42.33 -2.67
CA GLY A 440 -27.94 42.89 -1.70
C GLY A 440 -27.93 42.21 -0.33
N GLY A 441 -27.29 41.04 -0.19
CA GLY A 441 -27.30 40.26 1.06
C GLY A 441 -28.69 39.79 1.46
N PHE A 442 -29.63 39.75 0.51
CA PHE A 442 -31.04 39.47 0.75
C PHE A 442 -31.41 38.00 0.58
N ASN A 443 -30.45 37.10 0.34
CA ASN A 443 -30.67 35.67 0.12
C ASN A 443 -31.58 34.99 1.17
N ASN A 444 -31.47 35.38 2.45
CA ASN A 444 -32.28 34.85 3.56
C ASN A 444 -33.48 35.74 3.93
N LYS A 445 -33.69 36.86 3.22
CA LYS A 445 -34.82 37.78 3.47
C LYS A 445 -36.00 37.37 2.59
N ARG A 446 -37.20 37.43 3.17
CA ARG A 446 -38.45 37.12 2.46
C ARG A 446 -38.88 38.26 1.54
N ILE A 447 -38.15 38.44 0.45
CA ILE A 447 -38.39 39.50 -0.54
C ILE A 447 -38.62 38.97 -1.96
N PHE A 448 -38.57 37.65 -2.14
CA PHE A 448 -38.73 36.99 -3.43
C PHE A 448 -40.19 36.52 -3.58
N GLY A 449 -40.83 36.95 -4.66
CA GLY A 449 -42.19 36.55 -5.05
C GLY A 449 -42.19 35.57 -6.22
N CYS A 450 -43.24 34.75 -6.30
CA CYS A 450 -43.44 33.84 -7.43
C CYS A 450 -44.25 34.51 -8.54
N LYS A 451 -43.70 34.64 -9.74
CA LYS A 451 -44.42 35.18 -10.92
C LYS A 451 -45.48 34.21 -11.47
N LEU A 452 -45.42 32.93 -11.08
CA LEU A 452 -46.34 31.89 -11.54
C LEU A 452 -47.56 31.73 -10.63
N CYS A 453 -47.52 32.25 -9.40
CA CYS A 453 -48.66 32.26 -8.48
C CYS A 453 -49.61 33.41 -8.82
N ASN A 454 -50.56 33.14 -9.73
CA ASN A 454 -51.76 33.94 -9.98
C ASN A 454 -51.54 35.45 -10.25
N CYS A 455 -51.45 35.79 -11.54
CA CYS A 455 -51.43 37.14 -12.07
C CYS A 455 -52.82 37.80 -11.89
N ASN A 456 -53.11 38.53 -10.79
CA ASN A 456 -54.17 39.58 -10.78
C ASN A 456 -54.35 40.45 -9.51
N SER A 457 -53.45 40.44 -8.53
CA SER A 457 -53.54 41.40 -7.41
C SER A 457 -52.25 42.20 -7.30
N GLN A 458 -52.38 43.54 -7.18
CA GLN A 458 -51.29 44.50 -6.99
C GLN A 458 -50.46 44.29 -5.71
N ASN A 459 -50.66 43.16 -5.01
CA ASN A 459 -49.91 42.74 -3.83
C ASN A 459 -49.54 41.26 -3.94
N PRO A 460 -48.28 40.89 -3.65
CA PRO A 460 -47.84 39.49 -3.64
C PRO A 460 -48.57 38.72 -2.53
N THR A 461 -49.14 37.57 -2.87
CA THR A 461 -49.89 36.71 -1.92
C THR A 461 -49.00 36.14 -0.82
N GLN A 462 -47.72 35.91 -1.10
CA GLN A 462 -46.72 35.41 -0.15
C GLN A 462 -45.30 35.74 -0.66
N LEU A 463 -44.41 36.19 0.25
CA LEU A 463 -42.98 36.35 -0.04
C LEU A 463 -42.15 35.26 0.64
N TYR A 464 -41.00 34.97 0.03
CA TYR A 464 -40.13 33.84 0.36
C TYR A 464 -38.66 34.29 0.40
N SER A 465 -37.82 33.57 1.14
CA SER A 465 -36.36 33.63 0.95
C SER A 465 -35.98 33.01 -0.41
N PHE A 466 -34.75 33.22 -0.87
CA PHE A 466 -34.32 32.68 -2.16
C PHE A 466 -34.39 31.13 -2.21
N PHE A 467 -34.07 30.47 -1.10
CA PHE A 467 -34.21 29.02 -0.99
C PHE A 467 -35.68 28.58 -0.98
N GLU A 468 -36.52 29.28 -0.19
CA GLU A 468 -37.95 28.97 -0.04
C GLU A 468 -38.70 29.14 -1.38
N ILE A 469 -38.43 30.20 -2.15
CA ILE A 469 -39.09 30.41 -3.46
C ILE A 469 -38.72 29.31 -4.45
N ARG A 470 -37.44 28.89 -4.47
CA ARG A 470 -36.99 27.80 -5.34
C ARG A 470 -37.59 26.46 -4.94
N LEU A 471 -37.77 26.20 -3.65
CA LEU A 471 -38.52 25.03 -3.17
C LEU A 471 -40.00 25.09 -3.57
N HIS A 472 -40.64 26.25 -3.44
CA HIS A 472 -42.02 26.47 -3.89
C HIS A 472 -42.20 26.16 -5.37
N LEU A 473 -41.31 26.66 -6.23
CA LEU A 473 -41.34 26.41 -7.67
C LEU A 473 -41.24 24.92 -8.02
N THR A 474 -40.49 24.14 -7.23
CA THR A 474 -40.10 22.76 -7.60
C THR A 474 -40.90 21.68 -6.88
N LYS A 475 -41.22 21.88 -5.60
CA LYS A 475 -41.94 20.93 -4.75
C LYS A 475 -43.37 21.38 -4.44
N GLY A 476 -43.69 22.66 -4.64
CA GLY A 476 -45.02 23.21 -4.45
C GLY A 476 -45.94 22.92 -5.63
N GLU A 477 -46.83 23.87 -5.92
CA GLU A 477 -47.92 23.70 -6.90
C GLU A 477 -47.41 23.65 -8.35
N HIS A 478 -46.29 24.32 -8.67
CA HIS A 478 -45.81 24.46 -10.04
C HIS A 478 -45.00 23.27 -10.56
N LYS A 479 -44.32 22.52 -9.68
CA LYS A 479 -43.50 21.34 -10.03
C LYS A 479 -42.53 21.59 -11.19
N VAL A 480 -41.91 22.77 -11.22
CA VAL A 480 -40.97 23.20 -12.25
C VAL A 480 -39.73 22.32 -12.24
N ARG A 481 -39.34 21.79 -13.41
CA ARG A 481 -38.16 20.91 -13.58
C ARG A 481 -36.84 21.66 -13.74
N MET A 482 -36.89 22.90 -14.23
CA MET A 482 -35.73 23.78 -14.43
C MET A 482 -36.12 25.20 -14.08
N ILE A 483 -35.52 25.75 -13.02
CA ILE A 483 -35.81 27.12 -12.57
C ILE A 483 -35.03 28.09 -13.46
N ASN A 484 -35.75 29.02 -14.08
CA ASN A 484 -35.17 30.23 -14.65
C ASN A 484 -35.50 31.39 -13.70
N ASP A 485 -34.52 31.74 -12.86
CA ASP A 485 -34.67 32.70 -11.77
C ASP A 485 -35.30 34.02 -12.25
N ASP A 486 -34.82 34.60 -13.36
CA ASP A 486 -35.25 35.92 -13.81
C ASP A 486 -36.68 35.92 -14.39
N SER A 487 -37.09 34.82 -15.02
CA SER A 487 -38.44 34.68 -15.58
C SER A 487 -39.51 34.24 -14.56
N MET A 488 -39.11 33.57 -13.48
CA MET A 488 -40.03 32.94 -12.53
C MET A 488 -40.11 33.64 -11.18
N ILE A 489 -39.09 34.43 -10.83
CA ILE A 489 -38.97 35.10 -9.52
C ILE A 489 -38.98 36.61 -9.74
N GLU A 490 -39.68 37.31 -8.85
CA GLU A 490 -39.68 38.78 -8.74
C GLU A 490 -39.09 39.19 -7.39
N VAL A 491 -38.41 40.35 -7.33
CA VAL A 491 -37.78 40.86 -6.10
C VAL A 491 -38.47 42.15 -5.69
N TYR A 492 -38.74 42.30 -4.38
CA TYR A 492 -39.30 43.51 -3.79
C TYR A 492 -38.36 44.12 -2.73
N PRO A 493 -37.28 44.83 -3.13
CA PRO A 493 -36.24 45.31 -2.22
C PRO A 493 -36.73 46.35 -1.19
N SER A 494 -37.74 47.16 -1.56
CA SER A 494 -38.33 48.19 -0.69
C SER A 494 -38.94 47.60 0.59
N LEU A 495 -39.43 46.36 0.52
CA LEU A 495 -40.02 45.65 1.66
C LEU A 495 -38.96 45.12 2.64
N ALA A 496 -37.67 45.10 2.26
CA ALA A 496 -36.58 44.69 3.14
C ALA A 496 -36.32 45.68 4.29
N LYS A 497 -36.66 46.96 4.11
CA LYS A 497 -36.44 48.04 5.08
C LYS A 497 -37.61 48.25 6.05
N SER A 498 -38.80 47.72 5.73
CA SER A 498 -40.03 47.91 6.52
C SER A 498 -40.17 46.95 7.70
N THR A 499 -39.40 45.86 7.72
CA THR A 499 -39.46 44.85 8.79
C THR A 499 -38.46 45.17 9.88
N ASN A 500 -38.94 45.55 11.06
CA ASN A 500 -38.15 45.51 12.30
C ASN A 500 -37.43 44.15 12.39
N ASN A 501 -36.12 44.18 12.67
CA ASN A 501 -35.16 43.07 12.56
C ASN A 501 -35.49 41.75 13.30
N ASN A 502 -36.64 41.62 13.97
CA ASN A 502 -36.99 40.51 14.86
C ASN A 502 -38.26 39.71 14.50
N THR A 503 -38.94 39.93 13.38
CA THR A 503 -40.10 39.08 13.01
C THR A 503 -39.90 38.41 11.66
N ASN A 504 -39.52 37.13 11.73
CA ASN A 504 -39.36 36.12 10.66
C ASN A 504 -38.16 36.28 9.71
N PRO A 505 -36.92 35.99 10.15
CA PRO A 505 -35.88 35.58 9.20
C PRO A 505 -36.39 34.38 8.39
N GLY A 506 -36.22 34.40 7.06
CA GLY A 506 -36.54 33.24 6.23
C GLY A 506 -35.67 32.05 6.60
N GLN A 507 -36.01 30.84 6.11
CA GLN A 507 -35.23 29.65 6.40
C GLN A 507 -33.74 29.88 6.17
N ILE A 508 -32.93 29.63 7.20
CA ILE A 508 -31.46 29.74 7.17
C ILE A 508 -30.92 28.75 6.13
N PHE A 509 -29.87 29.15 5.41
CA PHE A 509 -29.18 28.30 4.45
C PHE A 509 -29.02 26.85 4.98
N PRO A 510 -29.41 25.85 4.18
CA PRO A 510 -29.39 24.46 4.61
C PRO A 510 -27.96 23.99 4.90
N ARG A 511 -27.81 23.00 5.79
CA ARG A 511 -26.50 22.42 6.15
C ARG A 511 -26.12 21.22 5.28
N ASN A 512 -27.07 20.59 4.60
CA ASN A 512 -26.85 19.42 3.76
C ASN A 512 -26.25 19.82 2.41
N LYS A 513 -25.17 19.17 1.97
CA LYS A 513 -24.43 19.53 0.74
C LYS A 513 -25.33 19.72 -0.50
N PRO A 514 -26.27 18.81 -0.86
CA PRO A 514 -27.11 18.97 -2.04
C PRO A 514 -28.01 20.21 -1.97
N GLU A 515 -28.55 20.49 -0.78
CA GLU A 515 -29.42 21.63 -0.54
C GLU A 515 -28.64 22.95 -0.55
N VAL A 516 -27.35 22.94 -0.17
CA VAL A 516 -26.47 24.12 -0.27
C VAL A 516 -26.31 24.56 -1.72
N PHE A 517 -26.07 23.63 -2.65
CA PHE A 517 -26.01 23.96 -4.09
C PHE A 517 -27.34 24.52 -4.59
N PHE A 518 -28.45 23.88 -4.22
CA PHE A 518 -29.77 24.35 -4.62
C PHE A 518 -30.09 25.75 -4.08
N ALA A 519 -29.75 26.02 -2.82
CA ALA A 519 -29.88 27.33 -2.18
C ALA A 519 -28.95 28.39 -2.78
N ALA A 520 -27.83 27.97 -3.37
CA ALA A 520 -26.89 28.85 -4.06
C ALA A 520 -27.31 29.21 -5.50
N GLY A 521 -28.43 28.65 -6.00
CA GLY A 521 -28.96 28.94 -7.34
C GLY A 521 -28.68 27.87 -8.38
N PHE A 522 -27.98 26.79 -8.00
CA PHE A 522 -27.72 25.69 -8.93
C PHE A 522 -28.99 24.87 -9.20
N ASN A 523 -29.26 24.60 -10.48
CA ASN A 523 -30.31 23.68 -10.90
C ASN A 523 -29.85 22.21 -10.86
N CYS A 524 -28.55 21.95 -10.67
CA CYS A 524 -27.91 20.64 -10.84
C CYS A 524 -28.25 19.58 -9.78
N ASN A 525 -29.35 19.74 -9.04
CA ASN A 525 -29.81 18.79 -8.02
C ASN A 525 -31.34 18.74 -7.87
N LEU A 526 -32.11 18.99 -8.94
CA LEU A 526 -33.54 18.67 -8.90
C LEU A 526 -33.83 17.16 -8.90
N ILE A 527 -32.77 16.33 -8.92
CA ILE A 527 -32.84 14.88 -9.12
C ILE A 527 -32.05 14.16 -8.03
N CYS A 528 -32.58 14.17 -6.80
CA CYS A 528 -32.45 13.00 -5.93
C CYS A 528 -33.60 11.99 -6.14
N ASN A 529 -34.59 12.30 -7.00
CA ASN A 529 -35.85 11.56 -7.13
C ASN A 529 -36.12 10.93 -8.51
N LEU A 530 -35.11 10.61 -9.33
CA LEU A 530 -35.29 9.74 -10.53
C LEU A 530 -34.52 8.41 -10.42
N LEU A 531 -34.24 7.97 -9.19
CA LEU A 531 -33.80 6.61 -8.88
C LEU A 531 -34.72 5.94 -7.83
N ASN A 532 -36.03 6.23 -7.89
CA ASN A 532 -37.08 5.41 -7.29
C ASN A 532 -38.06 4.97 -8.38
#